data_AF-X5DKL4-F1
#
_entry.id   AF-X5DKL4-F1
#
_cell.length_a   1.000
_cell.length_b   1.000
_cell.length_c   1.000
_cell.angle_alpha   90.00
_cell.angle_beta   90.00
_cell.angle_gamma   90.00
#
_symmetry.space_group_name_H-M   'P 1'
#
loop_
_entity.id
_entity.type
_entity.pdbx_description
1 polymer ?
#
loop_
_entity_poly.entity_id
_entity_poly.type
_entity_poly.pdbx_seq_one_letter_code
_entity_poly.pdbx_strand_id
1 'polypeptide(L)'
;YFFLSQLSLLDVGFPLVTMPKMAANFLQGESSISFEGCAAQMFFLMLLGVSEGVLLSLMSFDRYVAVCDPLRYPVLMRCQVCLLMVGTSWSLGVLVSSIQTSITLHFPYCASRTVDHFFCELPALLKLSCADTSAYELALSISGVLILLLPLSLIATSYSHVLGAVLRMRSAEARHKAFTTCSSHITVVGLFYGAAVFMYMVPGTYHSPQQDNVVSLFYSLVTPTLNPIIYTLRN
;
A
#
# COMPACT_ATOMS: atom_id res chain seq x y z
N TYR A 1 -14.27 -5.67 -12.64
CA TYR A 1 -14.47 -6.44 -11.40
C TYR A 1 -13.24 -7.23 -10.97
N PHE A 2 -12.48 -7.86 -11.86
CA PHE A 2 -11.30 -8.66 -11.48
C PHE A 2 -10.28 -7.90 -10.60
N PHE A 3 -9.81 -6.73 -11.02
CA PHE A 3 -8.88 -5.93 -10.19
C PHE A 3 -9.48 -5.48 -8.86
N LEU A 4 -10.76 -5.11 -8.83
CA LEU A 4 -11.45 -4.72 -7.60
C LEU A 4 -11.52 -5.87 -6.59
N SER A 5 -11.75 -7.10 -7.06
CA SER A 5 -11.74 -8.28 -6.20
C SER A 5 -10.37 -8.51 -5.55
N GLN A 6 -9.28 -8.25 -6.27
CA GLN A 6 -7.92 -8.37 -5.73
C GLN A 6 -7.60 -7.25 -4.75
N LEU A 7 -8.04 -6.02 -5.07
CA LEU A 7 -7.92 -4.88 -4.17
C LEU A 7 -8.68 -5.12 -2.86
N SER A 8 -9.91 -5.63 -2.91
CA SER A 8 -10.66 -6.00 -1.70
C SER A 8 -9.99 -7.12 -0.89
N LEU A 9 -9.33 -8.07 -1.54
CA LEU A 9 -8.53 -9.11 -0.87
C LEU A 9 -7.36 -8.50 -0.11
N LEU A 10 -6.66 -7.53 -0.72
CA LEU A 10 -5.57 -6.80 -0.09
C LEU A 10 -6.09 -5.95 1.08
N ASP A 11 -7.19 -5.23 0.87
CA ASP A 11 -7.85 -4.38 1.86
C ASP A 11 -8.21 -5.17 3.12
N VAL A 12 -8.82 -6.36 2.97
CA VAL A 12 -9.21 -7.23 4.09
C VAL A 12 -7.98 -7.87 4.76
N GLY A 13 -6.89 -8.05 4.03
CA GLY A 13 -5.63 -8.57 4.56
C GLY A 13 -5.02 -7.67 5.65
N PHE A 14 -5.06 -6.35 5.48
CA PHE A 14 -4.48 -5.39 6.43
C PHE A 14 -5.01 -5.53 7.87
N PRO A 15 -6.33 -5.49 8.12
CA PRO A 15 -6.89 -5.69 9.45
C PRO A 15 -6.69 -7.13 9.93
N LEU A 16 -6.72 -8.14 9.06
CA LEU A 16 -6.47 -9.53 9.46
C LEU A 16 -5.05 -9.75 10.02
N VAL A 17 -4.06 -9.03 9.50
CA VAL A 17 -2.67 -9.13 9.96
C VAL A 17 -2.46 -8.35 11.27
N THR A 18 -3.19 -7.26 11.48
CA THR A 18 -2.98 -6.34 12.62
C THR A 18 -3.90 -6.60 13.81
N MET A 19 -5.17 -6.91 13.57
CA MET A 19 -6.22 -6.96 14.60
C MET A 19 -6.14 -8.17 15.55
N PRO A 20 -5.92 -9.42 15.09
CA PRO A 20 -6.02 -10.58 15.98
C PRO A 20 -5.00 -10.54 17.12
N LYS A 21 -3.79 -10.07 16.82
CA LYS A 21 -2.71 -10.00 17.79
C LYS A 21 -2.82 -8.79 18.71
N MET A 22 -3.27 -7.65 18.18
CA MET A 22 -3.60 -6.48 18.98
C MET A 22 -4.73 -6.78 19.98
N ALA A 23 -5.79 -7.45 19.54
CA ALA A 23 -6.91 -7.85 20.39
C ALA A 23 -6.47 -8.86 21.47
N ALA A 24 -5.64 -9.84 21.13
CA ALA A 24 -5.11 -10.81 22.09
C ALA A 24 -4.22 -10.14 23.16
N ASN A 25 -3.31 -9.25 22.74
CA ASN A 25 -2.41 -8.52 23.64
C ASN A 25 -3.18 -7.57 24.57
N PHE A 26 -4.20 -6.87 24.05
CA PHE A 26 -5.06 -5.99 24.84
C PHE A 26 -5.88 -6.77 25.90
N LEU A 27 -6.37 -7.96 25.56
CA LEU A 27 -7.14 -8.81 26.47
C LEU A 27 -6.28 -9.45 27.58
N GLN A 28 -5.00 -9.70 27.31
CA GLN A 28 -4.07 -10.34 28.26
C GLN A 28 -3.31 -9.34 29.13
N GLY A 29 -3.40 -8.03 28.85
CA GLY A 29 -2.61 -7.01 29.54
C GLY A 29 -1.11 -7.09 29.25
N GLU A 30 -0.71 -7.89 28.26
CA GLU A 30 0.67 -8.04 27.79
C GLU A 30 0.92 -7.11 26.60
N SER A 31 1.86 -6.17 26.75
CA SER A 31 2.22 -5.19 25.71
C SER A 31 3.39 -5.62 24.82
N SER A 32 3.77 -6.90 24.87
CA SER A 32 4.98 -7.40 24.21
C SER A 32 4.67 -8.25 22.99
N ILE A 33 5.48 -8.13 21.94
CA ILE A 33 5.43 -8.98 20.76
C ILE A 33 6.74 -9.77 20.65
N SER A 34 6.64 -11.07 20.42
CA SER A 34 7.79 -11.90 20.09
C SER A 34 8.48 -11.38 18.82
N PHE A 35 9.81 -11.42 18.77
CA PHE A 35 10.59 -11.04 17.58
C PHE A 35 10.11 -11.72 16.28
N GLU A 36 9.89 -13.04 16.29
CA GLU A 36 9.41 -13.79 15.11
C GLU A 36 8.02 -13.33 14.67
N GLY A 37 7.12 -13.15 15.63
CA GLY A 37 5.76 -12.68 15.35
C GLY A 37 5.70 -11.22 14.88
N CYS A 38 6.69 -10.41 15.26
CA CYS A 38 6.89 -9.06 14.74
C CYS A 38 7.42 -9.10 13.28
N ALA A 39 8.39 -9.97 13.00
CA ALA A 39 8.91 -10.16 11.64
C ALA A 39 7.81 -10.67 10.68
N ALA A 40 6.96 -11.59 11.14
CA ALA A 40 5.81 -12.05 10.38
C ALA A 40 4.82 -10.92 10.08
N GLN A 41 4.48 -10.10 11.09
CA GLN A 41 3.57 -8.97 10.91
C GLN A 41 4.12 -7.95 9.90
N MET A 42 5.41 -7.61 10.01
CA MET A 42 6.11 -6.74 9.07
C MET A 42 6.11 -7.29 7.64
N PHE A 43 6.40 -8.57 7.47
CA PHE A 43 6.37 -9.24 6.17
C PHE A 43 5.00 -9.11 5.49
N PHE A 44 3.92 -9.46 6.22
CA PHE A 44 2.58 -9.43 5.65
C PHE A 44 2.09 -8.01 5.37
N LEU A 45 2.36 -7.04 6.26
CA LEU A 45 2.00 -5.64 6.03
C LEU A 45 2.70 -5.08 4.79
N MET A 46 3.99 -5.37 4.63
CA MET A 46 4.74 -4.94 3.46
C MET A 46 4.25 -5.60 2.18
N LEU A 47 3.92 -6.89 2.24
CA LEU A 47 3.40 -7.66 1.12
C LEU A 47 2.12 -7.02 0.61
N LEU A 48 1.19 -6.74 1.52
CA LEU A 48 -0.10 -6.17 1.20
C LEU A 48 0.06 -4.73 0.66
N GLY A 49 0.87 -3.89 1.31
CA GLY A 49 1.08 -2.50 0.88
C GLY A 49 1.77 -2.37 -0.46
N VAL A 50 2.84 -3.12 -0.71
CA VAL A 50 3.52 -3.08 -2.02
C VAL A 50 2.60 -3.63 -3.11
N SER A 51 1.89 -4.74 -2.83
CA SER A 51 0.95 -5.33 -3.79
C SER A 51 -0.20 -4.38 -4.13
N GLU A 52 -0.76 -3.70 -3.14
CA GLU A 52 -1.84 -2.72 -3.32
C GLU A 52 -1.37 -1.51 -4.12
N GLY A 53 -0.22 -0.93 -3.73
CA GLY A 53 0.33 0.23 -4.44
C GLY A 53 0.59 -0.05 -5.92
N VAL A 54 1.16 -1.22 -6.23
CA VAL A 54 1.41 -1.66 -7.60
C VAL A 54 0.09 -1.94 -8.33
N LEU A 55 -0.86 -2.63 -7.68
CA LEU A 55 -2.17 -2.91 -8.27
C LEU A 55 -2.94 -1.63 -8.62
N LEU A 56 -2.95 -0.63 -7.74
CA LEU A 56 -3.56 0.69 -7.99
C LEU A 56 -2.89 1.41 -9.17
N SER A 57 -1.58 1.28 -9.32
CA SER A 57 -0.87 1.84 -10.48
C SER A 57 -1.31 1.16 -11.78
N LEU A 58 -1.40 -0.17 -11.77
CA LEU A 58 -1.83 -0.97 -12.91
C LEU A 58 -3.31 -0.75 -13.26
N MET A 59 -4.16 -0.53 -12.25
CA MET A 59 -5.55 -0.11 -12.46
C MET A 59 -5.65 1.28 -13.11
N SER A 60 -4.75 2.21 -12.80
CA SER A 60 -4.70 3.51 -13.51
C SER A 60 -4.32 3.35 -14.99
N PHE A 61 -3.44 2.41 -15.30
CA PHE A 61 -3.09 2.05 -16.68
C PHE A 61 -4.27 1.41 -17.43
N ASP A 62 -5.03 0.52 -16.77
CA ASP A 62 -6.31 0.00 -17.32
C ASP A 62 -7.27 1.13 -17.70
N ARG A 63 -7.43 2.13 -16.84
CA ARG A 63 -8.28 3.29 -17.13
C ARG A 63 -7.75 4.15 -18.27
N TYR A 64 -6.44 4.33 -18.35
CA TYR A 64 -5.80 4.99 -19.48
C TYR A 64 -6.13 4.30 -20.80
N VAL A 65 -5.91 2.99 -20.92
CA VAL A 65 -6.19 2.26 -22.17
C VAL A 65 -7.68 2.28 -22.50
N ALA A 66 -8.57 2.16 -21.50
CA ALA A 66 -10.02 2.19 -21.70
C ALA A 66 -10.53 3.52 -22.28
N VAL A 67 -9.93 4.64 -21.85
CA VAL A 67 -10.37 5.99 -22.23
C VAL A 67 -9.64 6.50 -23.48
N CYS A 68 -8.33 6.30 -23.56
CA CYS A 68 -7.50 6.83 -24.64
C CYS A 68 -7.51 5.93 -25.89
N ASP A 69 -7.66 4.61 -25.73
CA ASP A 69 -7.58 3.62 -26.82
C ASP A 69 -8.78 2.64 -26.83
N PRO A 70 -10.04 3.13 -26.85
CA PRO A 70 -11.22 2.29 -26.65
C PRO A 70 -11.37 1.17 -27.69
N LEU A 71 -10.94 1.41 -28.95
CA LEU A 71 -11.01 0.41 -30.02
C LEU A 71 -10.01 -0.74 -29.83
N ARG A 72 -8.88 -0.48 -29.16
CA ARG A 72 -7.82 -1.47 -28.92
C ARG A 72 -7.92 -2.11 -27.54
N TYR A 73 -8.77 -1.59 -26.66
CA TYR A 73 -8.96 -2.08 -25.30
C TYR A 73 -9.18 -3.61 -25.22
N PRO A 74 -10.02 -4.26 -26.03
CA PRO A 74 -10.24 -5.71 -25.92
C PRO A 74 -9.00 -6.55 -26.22
N VAL A 75 -8.09 -6.03 -27.03
CA VAL A 75 -6.84 -6.71 -27.42
C VAL A 75 -5.74 -6.42 -26.39
N LEU A 76 -5.64 -5.18 -25.93
CA LEU A 76 -4.63 -4.73 -24.98
C LEU A 76 -4.91 -5.19 -23.54
N MET A 77 -6.18 -5.19 -23.13
CA MET A 77 -6.66 -5.60 -21.80
C MET A 77 -7.39 -6.94 -21.85
N ARG A 78 -6.81 -7.91 -22.57
CA ARG A 78 -7.29 -9.29 -22.58
C ARG A 78 -7.05 -9.96 -21.22
N CYS A 79 -7.81 -11.00 -20.92
CA CYS A 79 -7.76 -11.71 -19.63
C CYS A 79 -6.33 -12.10 -19.18
N GLN A 80 -5.49 -12.59 -20.09
CA GLN A 80 -4.08 -12.92 -19.80
C GLN A 80 -3.27 -11.72 -19.30
N VAL A 81 -3.50 -10.53 -19.86
CA VAL A 81 -2.79 -9.31 -19.44
C VAL A 81 -3.27 -8.88 -18.06
N CYS A 82 -4.58 -8.96 -17.78
CA CYS A 82 -5.11 -8.67 -16.45
C CYS A 82 -4.56 -9.64 -15.40
N LEU A 83 -4.45 -10.94 -15.73
CA LEU A 83 -3.84 -11.95 -14.86
C LEU A 83 -2.35 -11.64 -14.62
N LEU A 84 -1.62 -11.25 -15.67
CA LEU A 84 -0.22 -10.87 -15.55
C LEU A 84 -0.06 -9.64 -14.65
N MET A 85 -0.92 -8.63 -14.79
CA MET A 85 -0.88 -7.41 -13.97
C MET A 85 -1.06 -7.75 -12.48
N VAL A 86 -2.06 -8.57 -12.14
CA VAL A 86 -2.26 -9.04 -10.76
C VAL A 86 -1.10 -9.91 -10.29
N GLY A 87 -0.64 -10.85 -11.12
CA GLY A 87 0.51 -11.69 -10.77
C GLY A 87 1.75 -10.87 -10.48
N THR A 88 2.00 -9.82 -11.26
CA THR A 88 3.13 -8.89 -11.07
C THR A 88 3.00 -8.12 -9.75
N SER A 89 1.79 -7.65 -9.40
CA SER A 89 1.59 -6.90 -8.16
C SER A 89 1.91 -7.74 -6.93
N TRP A 90 1.35 -8.96 -6.87
CA TRP A 90 1.61 -9.90 -5.78
C TRP A 90 3.07 -10.36 -5.75
N SER A 91 3.66 -10.68 -6.90
CA SER A 91 5.04 -11.15 -6.98
C SER A 91 6.03 -10.09 -6.51
N LEU A 92 5.81 -8.83 -6.91
CA LEU A 92 6.66 -7.72 -6.46
C LEU A 92 6.50 -7.47 -4.95
N GLY A 93 5.27 -7.58 -4.43
CA GLY A 93 5.02 -7.53 -2.99
C GLY A 93 5.78 -8.62 -2.22
N VAL A 94 5.72 -9.88 -2.69
CA VAL A 94 6.46 -11.00 -2.07
C VAL A 94 7.96 -10.75 -2.11
N LEU A 95 8.49 -10.30 -3.25
CA LEU A 95 9.92 -10.07 -3.44
C LEU A 95 10.44 -9.00 -2.48
N VAL A 96 9.80 -7.82 -2.47
CA VAL A 96 10.21 -6.69 -1.61
C VAL A 96 10.11 -7.08 -0.13
N SER A 97 9.00 -7.70 0.27
CA SER A 97 8.77 -8.09 1.67
C SER A 97 9.76 -9.15 2.13
N SER A 98 10.09 -10.11 1.27
CA SER A 98 11.08 -11.16 1.58
C SER A 98 12.47 -10.57 1.77
N ILE A 99 12.90 -9.69 0.87
CA ILE A 99 14.20 -9.01 0.95
C ILE A 99 14.27 -8.22 2.26
N GLN A 100 13.28 -7.37 2.52
CA GLN A 100 13.28 -6.49 3.68
C GLN A 100 13.16 -7.26 5.00
N THR A 101 12.34 -8.30 5.05
CA THR A 101 12.22 -9.17 6.23
C THR A 101 13.49 -9.97 6.46
N SER A 102 14.08 -10.54 5.41
CA SER A 102 15.33 -11.31 5.52
C SER A 102 16.47 -10.44 6.04
N ILE A 103 16.61 -9.20 5.52
CA ILE A 103 17.64 -8.28 6.00
C ILE A 103 17.39 -7.93 7.47
N THR A 104 16.15 -7.62 7.84
CA THR A 104 15.76 -7.34 9.24
C THR A 104 16.12 -8.51 10.15
N LEU A 105 15.80 -9.74 9.77
CA LEU A 105 16.09 -10.94 10.57
C LEU A 105 17.59 -11.23 10.74
N HIS A 106 18.46 -10.75 9.84
CA HIS A 106 19.90 -10.99 9.88
C HIS A 106 20.68 -9.93 10.67
N PHE A 107 20.05 -8.86 11.14
CA PHE A 107 20.72 -7.84 11.95
C PHE A 107 21.11 -8.40 13.34
N PRO A 108 22.31 -8.08 13.85
CA PRO A 108 22.68 -8.43 15.22
C PRO A 108 21.94 -7.52 16.22
N TYR A 109 21.01 -8.11 16.97
CA TYR A 109 20.28 -7.45 18.05
C TYR A 109 20.95 -7.72 19.40
N CYS A 110 21.28 -6.67 20.18
CA CYS A 110 21.96 -6.82 21.48
C CYS A 110 21.05 -6.59 22.70
N ALA A 111 19.86 -6.03 22.52
CA ALA A 111 18.88 -5.90 23.59
C ALA A 111 17.99 -7.15 23.68
N SER A 112 17.35 -7.35 24.84
CA SER A 112 16.34 -8.40 25.09
C SER A 112 15.41 -8.60 23.88
N ARG A 113 15.09 -9.85 23.51
CA ARG A 113 14.21 -10.22 22.37
C ARG A 113 12.73 -9.83 22.58
N THR A 114 12.47 -8.81 23.41
CA THR A 114 11.16 -8.29 23.79
C THR A 114 11.04 -6.85 23.32
N VAL A 115 10.12 -6.57 22.40
CA VAL A 115 9.82 -5.21 21.93
C VAL A 115 8.64 -4.68 22.76
N ASP A 116 8.85 -3.61 23.53
CA ASP A 116 7.84 -2.97 24.39
C ASP A 116 6.90 -2.02 23.61
N HIS A 117 6.36 -2.48 22.48
CA HIS A 117 5.40 -1.72 21.67
C HIS A 117 4.31 -2.60 21.04
N PHE A 118 3.08 -2.07 20.98
CA PHE A 118 1.89 -2.71 20.40
C PHE A 118 1.99 -2.93 18.88
N PHE A 119 2.86 -2.16 18.20
CA PHE A 119 3.14 -2.30 16.78
C PHE A 119 4.63 -2.53 16.58
N CYS A 120 4.97 -3.50 15.73
CA CYS A 120 6.33 -3.64 15.28
C CYS A 120 6.56 -2.70 14.10
N GLU A 121 7.08 -1.51 14.37
CA GLU A 121 7.54 -0.61 13.32
C GLU A 121 9.04 -0.82 13.10
N LEU A 122 9.44 -0.97 11.85
CA LEU A 122 10.84 -1.18 11.44
C LEU A 122 11.85 -0.20 12.06
N PRO A 123 11.54 1.10 12.23
CA PRO A 123 12.44 2.04 12.90
C PRO A 123 12.65 1.73 14.39
N ALA A 124 11.66 1.13 15.07
CA ALA A 124 11.77 0.76 16.48
C ALA A 124 12.66 -0.48 16.68
N LEU A 125 12.63 -1.44 15.74
CA LEU A 125 13.52 -2.59 15.71
C LEU A 125 14.98 -2.21 15.46
N LEU A 126 15.24 -1.29 14.52
CA LEU A 126 16.60 -0.91 14.16
C LEU A 126 17.36 -0.21 15.29
N LYS A 127 16.64 0.54 16.14
CA LYS A 127 17.20 1.15 17.38
C LYS A 127 17.67 0.12 18.43
N LEU A 128 17.25 -1.14 18.33
CA LEU A 128 17.64 -2.23 19.25
C LEU A 128 18.85 -3.04 18.73
N SER A 129 19.31 -2.75 17.51
CA SER A 129 20.49 -3.40 16.94
C SER A 129 21.78 -2.80 17.51
N CYS A 130 22.85 -3.60 17.52
CA CYS A 130 24.17 -3.19 18.01
C CYS A 130 25.22 -3.04 16.92
N ALA A 131 24.78 -3.06 15.66
CA ALA A 131 25.57 -2.65 14.51
C ALA A 131 25.05 -1.30 13.99
N ASP A 132 25.89 -0.58 13.24
CA ASP A 132 25.47 0.64 12.57
C ASP A 132 24.40 0.32 11.50
N THR A 133 23.18 0.82 11.68
CA THR A 133 22.03 0.63 10.78
C THR A 133 21.93 1.68 9.68
N SER A 134 22.79 2.69 9.70
CA SER A 134 22.70 3.86 8.80
C SER A 134 22.62 3.50 7.31
N ALA A 135 23.41 2.53 6.86
CA ALA A 135 23.40 2.05 5.48
C ALA A 135 22.09 1.34 5.09
N TYR A 136 21.48 0.62 6.04
CA TYR A 136 20.20 -0.05 5.83
C TYR A 136 19.02 0.92 5.91
N GLU A 137 19.04 1.87 6.84
CA GLU A 137 18.06 2.96 6.89
C GLU A 137 18.09 3.80 5.61
N LEU A 138 19.28 4.04 5.06
CA LEU A 138 19.45 4.71 3.77
C LEU A 138 18.89 3.85 2.62
N ALA A 139 19.19 2.56 2.57
CA ALA A 139 18.65 1.65 1.56
C ALA A 139 17.12 1.51 1.64
N LEU A 140 16.58 1.45 2.85
CA LEU A 140 15.14 1.46 3.13
C LEU A 140 14.50 2.75 2.64
N SER A 141 15.08 3.91 2.97
CA SER A 141 14.62 5.22 2.51
C SER A 141 14.59 5.29 0.98
N ILE A 142 15.68 4.89 0.32
CA ILE A 142 15.75 4.84 -1.15
C ILE A 142 14.70 3.88 -1.73
N SER A 143 14.55 2.69 -1.15
CA SER A 143 13.58 1.70 -1.62
C SER A 143 12.14 2.18 -1.43
N GLY A 144 11.81 2.81 -0.30
CA GLY A 144 10.50 3.38 -0.02
C GLY A 144 10.19 4.53 -0.98
N VAL A 145 11.16 5.40 -1.24
CA VAL A 145 11.05 6.46 -2.25
C VAL A 145 10.78 5.87 -3.64
N LEU A 146 11.49 4.82 -4.06
CA LEU A 146 11.25 4.17 -5.36
C LEU A 146 9.87 3.49 -5.42
N ILE A 147 9.49 2.76 -4.37
CA ILE A 147 8.20 2.06 -4.25
C ILE A 147 7.03 3.04 -4.23
N LEU A 148 7.21 4.27 -3.75
CA LEU A 148 6.18 5.31 -3.76
C LEU A 148 6.18 6.12 -5.07
N LEU A 149 7.34 6.61 -5.49
CA LEU A 149 7.46 7.52 -6.64
C LEU A 149 7.15 6.82 -7.97
N LEU A 150 7.59 5.57 -8.16
CA LEU A 150 7.36 4.86 -9.43
C LEU A 150 5.86 4.66 -9.67
N PRO A 151 5.07 4.07 -8.75
CA PRO A 151 3.62 3.99 -8.90
C PRO A 151 2.93 5.36 -9.05
N LEU A 152 3.30 6.35 -8.23
CA LEU A 152 2.71 7.69 -8.30
C LEU A 152 2.96 8.37 -9.65
N SER A 153 4.17 8.22 -10.21
CA SER A 153 4.50 8.76 -11.52
C SER A 153 3.65 8.13 -12.61
N LEU A 154 3.49 6.80 -12.59
CA LEU A 154 2.68 6.06 -13.56
C LEU A 154 1.20 6.44 -13.47
N ILE A 155 0.68 6.60 -12.25
CA ILE A 155 -0.67 7.09 -11.98
C ILE A 155 -0.85 8.50 -12.53
N ALA A 156 0.06 9.42 -12.21
CA ALA A 156 -0.02 10.81 -12.63
C ALA A 156 0.02 10.94 -14.16
N THR A 157 0.94 10.21 -14.83
CA THR A 157 1.02 10.18 -16.30
C THR A 157 -0.26 9.61 -16.90
N SER A 158 -0.74 8.46 -16.41
CA SER A 158 -1.98 7.82 -16.91
C SER A 158 -3.18 8.77 -16.79
N TYR A 159 -3.37 9.40 -15.62
CA TYR A 159 -4.49 10.31 -15.41
C TYR A 159 -4.36 11.65 -16.14
N SER A 160 -3.14 12.12 -16.41
CA SER A 160 -2.91 13.30 -17.26
C SER A 160 -3.40 13.05 -18.68
N HIS A 161 -3.09 11.87 -19.25
CA HIS A 161 -3.59 11.47 -20.56
C HIS A 161 -5.10 11.24 -20.57
N VAL A 162 -5.65 10.57 -19.55
CA VAL A 162 -7.11 10.38 -19.39
C VAL A 162 -7.81 11.72 -19.35
N LEU A 163 -7.34 12.67 -18.54
CA LEU A 163 -7.92 14.01 -18.45
C LEU A 163 -7.90 14.71 -19.80
N GLY A 164 -6.76 14.68 -20.50
CA GLY A 164 -6.63 15.23 -21.86
C GLY A 164 -7.62 14.61 -22.84
N ALA A 165 -7.83 13.30 -22.80
CA ALA A 165 -8.81 12.61 -23.64
C ALA A 165 -10.25 13.00 -23.29
N VAL A 166 -10.59 13.03 -22.00
CA VAL A 166 -11.93 13.42 -21.50
C VAL A 166 -12.28 14.86 -21.88
N LEU A 167 -11.34 15.79 -21.79
CA LEU A 167 -11.55 17.19 -22.20
C LEU A 167 -11.82 17.33 -23.71
N ARG A 168 -11.34 16.39 -24.53
CA ARG A 168 -11.58 16.36 -25.99
C ARG A 168 -12.87 15.64 -26.38
N MET A 169 -13.52 14.93 -25.46
CA MET A 169 -14.76 14.21 -25.76
C MET A 169 -15.92 15.19 -26.03
N ARG A 170 -16.69 14.91 -27.08
CA ARG A 170 -17.85 15.74 -27.48
C ARG A 170 -19.16 15.34 -26.78
N SER A 171 -19.32 14.09 -26.37
CA SER A 171 -20.52 13.62 -25.65
C SER A 171 -20.42 13.93 -24.15
N ALA A 172 -21.45 14.58 -23.62
CA ALA A 172 -21.57 14.88 -22.19
C ALA A 172 -21.73 13.60 -21.37
N GLU A 173 -22.46 12.60 -21.90
CA GLU A 173 -22.65 11.29 -21.27
C GLU A 173 -21.33 10.52 -21.17
N ALA A 174 -20.54 10.51 -22.25
CA ALA A 174 -19.23 9.86 -22.26
C ALA A 174 -18.27 10.51 -21.27
N ARG A 175 -18.26 11.85 -21.20
CA ARG A 175 -17.49 12.61 -20.22
C ARG A 175 -17.91 12.27 -18.79
N HIS A 176 -19.22 12.30 -18.50
CA HIS A 176 -19.75 12.01 -17.17
C HIS A 176 -19.37 10.59 -16.72
N LYS A 177 -19.49 9.59 -17.61
CA LYS A 177 -19.09 8.21 -17.34
C LYS A 177 -17.58 8.07 -17.08
N ALA A 178 -16.74 8.78 -17.83
CA ALA A 178 -15.31 8.79 -17.60
C ALA A 178 -14.95 9.46 -16.26
N PHE A 179 -15.59 10.58 -15.92
CA PHE A 179 -15.35 11.27 -14.64
C PHE A 179 -15.78 10.44 -13.43
N THR A 180 -16.98 9.85 -13.46
CA THR A 180 -17.48 9.00 -12.36
C THR A 180 -16.54 7.83 -12.10
N THR A 181 -16.17 7.08 -13.15
CA THR A 181 -15.26 5.93 -13.03
C THR A 181 -13.84 6.34 -12.60
N CYS A 182 -13.25 7.38 -13.19
CA CYS A 182 -11.89 7.82 -12.84
C CYS A 182 -11.80 8.46 -11.46
N SER A 183 -12.82 9.24 -11.06
CA SER A 183 -12.84 9.91 -9.75
C SER A 183 -12.85 8.91 -8.60
N SER A 184 -13.56 7.79 -8.72
CA SER A 184 -13.57 6.74 -7.69
C SER A 184 -12.15 6.19 -7.44
N HIS A 185 -11.43 5.87 -8.51
CA HIS A 185 -10.06 5.36 -8.41
C HIS A 185 -9.07 6.42 -7.91
N ILE A 186 -9.20 7.67 -8.36
CA ILE A 186 -8.36 8.78 -7.85
C ILE A 186 -8.58 8.98 -6.36
N THR A 187 -9.82 8.87 -5.87
CA THR A 187 -10.11 8.95 -4.42
C THR A 187 -9.40 7.83 -3.66
N VAL A 188 -9.49 6.59 -4.13
CA VAL A 188 -8.81 5.44 -3.51
C VAL A 188 -7.28 5.60 -3.50
N VAL A 189 -6.70 5.99 -4.63
CA VAL A 189 -5.27 6.32 -4.74
C VAL A 189 -4.88 7.42 -3.76
N GLY A 190 -5.69 8.48 -3.65
CA GLY A 190 -5.43 9.59 -2.75
C GLY A 190 -5.46 9.19 -1.28
N LEU A 191 -6.40 8.32 -0.89
CA LEU A 191 -6.44 7.78 0.47
C LEU A 191 -5.23 6.90 0.77
N PHE A 192 -4.87 6.00 -0.16
CA PHE A 192 -3.74 5.09 0.01
C PHE A 192 -2.39 5.83 0.05
N TYR A 193 -2.04 6.56 -1.01
CA TYR A 193 -0.75 7.24 -1.10
C TYR A 193 -0.68 8.51 -0.23
N GLY A 194 -1.78 9.21 -0.02
CA GLY A 194 -1.82 10.38 0.87
C GLY A 194 -1.50 9.99 2.31
N ALA A 195 -2.04 8.86 2.79
CA ALA A 195 -1.69 8.32 4.10
C ALA A 195 -0.21 7.89 4.16
N ALA A 196 0.31 7.22 3.13
CA ALA A 196 1.71 6.81 3.07
C ALA A 196 2.67 8.02 3.08
N VAL A 197 2.39 9.06 2.28
CA VAL A 197 3.21 10.28 2.26
C VAL A 197 3.17 11.00 3.61
N PHE A 198 2.01 11.10 4.25
CA PHE A 198 1.91 11.72 5.58
C PHE A 198 2.74 10.97 6.63
N MET A 199 2.75 9.64 6.58
CA MET A 199 3.52 8.82 7.53
C MET A 199 5.04 8.86 7.27
N TYR A 200 5.46 8.75 6.02
CA TYR A 200 6.89 8.60 5.69
C TYR A 200 7.62 9.94 5.46
N MET A 201 6.90 11.02 5.14
CA MET A 201 7.51 12.33 4.87
C MET A 201 7.35 13.34 6.01
N VAL A 202 6.53 13.09 7.03
CA VAL A 202 6.48 13.95 8.22
C VAL A 202 7.67 13.58 9.13
N PRO A 203 8.56 14.53 9.44
CA PRO A 203 9.73 14.24 10.28
C PRO A 203 9.30 13.78 11.67
N GLY A 204 9.91 12.71 12.18
CA GLY A 204 9.61 12.14 13.50
C GLY A 204 9.78 13.10 14.69
N THR A 205 10.34 14.30 14.47
CA THR A 205 10.35 15.40 15.45
C THR A 205 8.97 15.98 15.74
N TYR A 206 7.97 15.73 14.87
CA TYR A 206 6.59 16.16 15.02
C TYR A 206 5.64 15.03 15.45
N HIS A 207 6.18 13.84 15.75
CA HIS A 207 5.40 12.67 16.10
C HIS A 207 5.61 12.30 17.57
N SER A 208 4.51 12.22 18.33
CA SER A 208 4.52 11.53 19.62
C SER A 208 4.29 10.04 19.39
N PRO A 209 4.90 9.13 20.19
CA PRO A 209 4.70 7.68 20.05
C PRO A 209 3.22 7.23 20.12
N GLN A 210 2.35 8.03 20.73
CA GLN A 210 0.91 7.81 20.76
C GLN A 210 0.20 8.26 19.45
N GLN A 211 0.69 9.28 18.76
CA GLN A 211 0.18 9.69 17.45
C GLN A 211 0.58 8.70 16.34
N ASP A 212 1.79 8.14 16.37
CA ASP A 212 2.21 7.12 15.39
C ASP A 212 1.31 5.88 15.46
N ASN A 213 0.95 5.42 16.67
CA ASN A 213 0.03 4.30 16.86
C ASN A 213 -1.41 4.60 16.37
N VAL A 214 -1.91 5.82 16.61
CA VAL A 214 -3.28 6.21 16.19
C VAL A 214 -3.35 6.43 14.68
N VAL A 215 -2.34 7.06 14.08
CA VAL A 215 -2.20 7.18 12.62
C VAL A 215 -2.03 5.80 12.00
N SER A 216 -1.33 4.89 12.70
CA SER A 216 -1.06 3.53 12.22
C SER A 216 -2.30 2.64 12.17
N LEU A 217 -3.11 2.73 13.23
CA LEU A 217 -4.47 2.21 13.29
C LEU A 217 -5.39 2.85 12.23
N PHE A 218 -5.32 4.17 12.03
CA PHE A 218 -6.18 4.87 11.08
C PHE A 218 -5.92 4.41 9.64
N TYR A 219 -4.68 4.29 9.18
CA TYR A 219 -4.42 3.85 7.80
C TYR A 219 -4.68 2.35 7.59
N SER A 220 -4.36 1.49 8.57
CA SER A 220 -4.55 0.03 8.47
C SER A 220 -6.03 -0.38 8.47
N LEU A 221 -6.91 0.50 8.97
CA LEU A 221 -8.34 0.24 9.09
C LEU A 221 -9.19 1.11 8.16
N VAL A 222 -8.87 2.40 7.97
CA VAL A 222 -9.78 3.35 7.31
C VAL A 222 -9.68 3.28 5.79
N THR A 223 -8.49 3.26 5.20
CA THR A 223 -8.33 3.10 3.75
C THR A 223 -8.97 1.81 3.23
N PRO A 224 -8.67 0.62 3.81
CA PRO A 224 -9.28 -0.62 3.36
C PRO A 224 -10.79 -0.75 3.63
N THR A 225 -11.35 -0.05 4.63
CA THR A 225 -12.80 -0.05 4.87
C THR A 225 -13.56 0.94 3.98
N LEU A 226 -12.91 2.03 3.56
CA LEU A 226 -13.51 3.02 2.67
C LEU A 226 -13.46 2.58 1.20
N ASN A 227 -12.47 1.79 0.79
CA ASN A 227 -12.33 1.29 -0.59
C ASN A 227 -13.62 0.58 -1.09
N PRO A 228 -14.20 -0.40 -0.37
CA PRO A 228 -15.48 -1.03 -0.74
C PRO A 228 -16.65 -0.06 -0.85
N ILE A 229 -16.74 0.94 0.04
CA ILE A 229 -17.81 1.94 0.06
C ILE A 229 -17.69 2.88 -1.15
N ILE A 230 -16.48 3.31 -1.48
CA ILE A 230 -16.22 4.20 -2.62
C ILE A 230 -16.54 3.48 -3.94
N TYR A 231 -16.17 2.21 -4.08
CA TYR A 231 -16.45 1.45 -5.30
C TYR A 231 -17.92 1.03 -5.43
N THR A 232 -18.65 0.82 -4.33
CA THR A 232 -20.09 0.45 -4.38
C THR A 232 -21.02 1.65 -4.54
N LEU A 233 -20.68 2.84 -4.00
CA LEU A 233 -21.53 4.03 -4.12
C LEU A 233 -21.39 4.79 -5.44
N ARG A 234 -20.28 4.60 -6.17
CA ARG A 234 -19.97 5.37 -7.40
C ARG A 234 -19.98 4.56 -8.70
N ASN A 235 -20.18 3.25 -8.64
CA ASN A 235 -20.17 2.36 -9.80
C ASN A 235 -21.52 1.69 -10.00
#